data_AF-A0A3N9V9R0-F1
#
_entry.id   AF-A0A3N9V9R0-F1
#
_cell.length_a   1.000
_cell.length_b   1.000
_cell.length_c   1.000
_cell.angle_alpha   90.00
_cell.angle_beta   90.00
_cell.angle_gamma   90.00
#
_symmetry.space_group_name_H-M   'P 1'
#
loop_
_entity.id
_entity.type
_entity.pdbx_description
1 polymer ?
#
loop_
_entity_poly.entity_id
_entity_poly.type
_entity_poly.pdbx_seq_one_letter_code
_entity_poly.pdbx_strand_id
1 'polypeptide(L)'
;MTSEKSEKAVVESLKEILDETEAQTDPRIRMRLRAARFRALEALESPVPWYSRFPRWATAGGLVTAMALVLTLSLWTSKEHFNVPTGQVEDLELLTTKEQLELYKDLDFYRWLETSDHTG
;
A
#
# COMPACT_ATOMS: atom_id res chain seq x y z
N MET A 1 -71.96 29.65 1.61
CA MET A 1 -71.80 28.71 2.76
C MET A 1 -71.88 27.23 2.37
N THR A 2 -72.49 26.85 1.22
CA THR A 2 -72.59 25.45 0.76
C THR A 2 -71.32 24.94 0.04
N SER A 3 -70.60 25.81 -0.67
CA SER A 3 -69.37 25.45 -1.39
C SER A 3 -68.22 25.01 -0.47
N GLU A 4 -68.05 25.69 0.67
CA GLU A 4 -66.95 25.42 1.61
C GLU A 4 -67.11 24.07 2.35
N LYS A 5 -68.36 23.65 2.59
CA LYS A 5 -68.65 22.30 3.14
C LYS A 5 -68.36 21.20 2.11
N SER A 6 -68.66 21.46 0.84
CA SER A 6 -68.40 20.50 -0.24
C SER A 6 -66.90 20.31 -0.48
N GLU A 7 -66.12 21.38 -0.40
CA GLU A 7 -64.67 21.33 -0.55
C GLU A 7 -64.01 20.56 0.59
N LYS A 8 -64.42 20.82 1.85
CA LYS A 8 -63.94 20.06 3.01
C LYS A 8 -64.28 18.58 2.93
N ALA A 9 -65.47 18.22 2.43
CA ALA A 9 -65.86 16.83 2.25
C ALA A 9 -65.02 16.10 1.20
N VAL A 10 -64.59 16.80 0.13
CA VAL A 10 -63.68 16.25 -0.89
C VAL A 10 -62.26 16.10 -0.35
N VAL A 11 -61.80 17.04 0.46
CA VAL A 11 -60.47 16.95 1.09
C VAL A 11 -60.41 15.80 2.10
N GLU A 12 -61.47 15.61 2.89
CA GLU A 12 -61.54 14.49 3.84
C GLU A 12 -61.52 13.13 3.14
N SER A 13 -62.28 12.98 2.05
CA SER A 13 -62.31 11.72 1.29
C SER A 13 -60.99 11.43 0.57
N LEU A 14 -60.30 12.46 0.05
CA LEU A 14 -58.97 12.29 -0.53
C LEU A 14 -57.94 11.88 0.53
N LYS A 15 -58.04 12.41 1.74
CA LYS A 15 -57.17 12.06 2.86
C LYS A 15 -57.39 10.62 3.30
N GLU A 16 -58.65 10.19 3.42
CA GLU A 16 -59.01 8.83 3.79
C GLU A 16 -58.51 7.80 2.77
N ILE A 17 -58.66 8.09 1.46
CA ILE A 17 -58.12 7.25 0.38
C ILE A 17 -56.58 7.19 0.47
N LEU A 18 -55.92 8.31 0.74
CA LEU A 18 -54.46 8.36 0.85
C LEU A 18 -53.97 7.54 2.05
N ASP A 19 -54.59 7.72 3.22
CA ASP A 19 -54.28 6.96 4.43
C ASP A 19 -54.52 5.45 4.23
N GLU A 20 -55.56 5.07 3.48
CA GLU A 20 -55.82 3.68 3.14
C GLU A 20 -54.79 3.11 2.14
N THR A 21 -54.31 3.91 1.19
CA THR A 21 -53.20 3.50 0.30
C THR A 21 -51.87 3.39 1.04
N GLU A 22 -51.64 4.21 2.06
CA GLU A 22 -50.48 4.11 2.94
C GLU A 22 -50.56 2.86 3.82
N ALA A 23 -51.76 2.51 4.30
CA ALA A 23 -52.01 1.28 5.03
C ALA A 23 -51.83 0.02 4.17
N GLN A 24 -52.28 0.06 2.91
CA GLN A 24 -52.09 -0.99 1.89
C GLN A 24 -50.66 -1.09 1.36
N THR A 25 -49.79 -0.11 1.65
CA THR A 25 -48.40 -0.18 1.24
C THR A 25 -47.73 -1.42 1.84
N ASP A 26 -47.30 -2.30 0.93
CA ASP A 26 -46.91 -3.68 1.20
C ASP A 26 -45.95 -3.76 2.41
N PRO A 27 -46.32 -4.49 3.48
CA PRO A 27 -45.44 -4.78 4.60
C PRO A 27 -44.04 -5.24 4.18
N ARG A 28 -43.91 -5.91 3.03
CA ARG A 28 -42.62 -6.33 2.45
C ARG A 28 -41.77 -5.14 2.01
N ILE A 29 -42.35 -4.09 1.44
CA ILE A 29 -41.61 -2.87 1.06
C ILE A 29 -41.11 -2.17 2.32
N ARG A 30 -41.97 -2.04 3.34
CA ARG A 30 -41.58 -1.48 4.64
C ARG A 30 -40.45 -2.27 5.30
N MET A 31 -40.52 -3.60 5.24
CA MET A 31 -39.47 -4.49 5.75
C MET A 31 -38.15 -4.34 4.98
N ARG A 32 -38.21 -4.27 3.65
CA ARG A 32 -37.02 -4.05 2.79
C ARG A 32 -36.38 -2.69 3.05
N LEU A 33 -37.17 -1.64 3.25
CA LEU A 33 -36.68 -0.31 3.56
C LEU A 33 -36.00 -0.28 4.94
N ARG A 34 -36.59 -0.93 5.95
CA ARG A 34 -35.97 -1.09 7.27
C ARG A 34 -34.66 -1.88 7.18
N ALA A 35 -34.63 -2.99 6.44
CA ALA A 35 -33.42 -3.78 6.24
C ALA A 35 -32.31 -2.98 5.52
N ALA A 36 -32.67 -2.19 4.51
CA ALA A 36 -31.72 -1.30 3.83
C ALA A 36 -31.18 -0.22 4.79
N ARG A 37 -32.03 0.37 5.63
CA ARG A 37 -31.62 1.35 6.64
C ARG A 37 -30.66 0.76 7.65
N PHE A 38 -30.95 -0.44 8.18
CA PHE A 38 -30.05 -1.12 9.10
C PHE A 38 -28.68 -1.41 8.47
N ARG A 39 -28.65 -1.90 7.22
CA ARG A 39 -27.38 -2.11 6.49
C ARG A 39 -26.57 -0.84 6.29
N ALA A 40 -27.23 0.29 6.02
CA ALA A 40 -26.55 1.57 5.86
C ALA A 40 -25.97 2.10 7.18
N LEU A 41 -26.67 1.88 8.30
CA LEU A 41 -26.19 2.22 9.63
C LEU A 41 -25.03 1.32 10.04
N GLU A 42 -25.12 0.01 9.80
CA GLU A 42 -24.04 -0.95 10.07
C GLU A 42 -22.78 -0.65 9.25
N ALA A 43 -22.93 -0.21 8.00
CA ALA A 43 -21.81 0.25 7.18
C ALA A 43 -21.15 1.54 7.71
N LEU A 44 -21.91 2.39 8.41
CA LEU A 44 -21.38 3.58 9.07
C LEU A 44 -20.70 3.25 10.41
N GLU A 45 -21.26 2.28 11.15
CA GLU A 45 -20.76 1.80 12.43
C GLU A 45 -19.58 0.84 12.30
N SER A 46 -19.35 0.23 11.14
CA SER A 46 -18.10 -0.48 10.86
C SER A 46 -17.01 0.55 10.52
N PRO A 47 -16.10 0.91 11.45
CA PRO A 47 -14.98 1.75 11.08
C PRO A 47 -14.11 0.96 10.12
N VAL A 48 -14.25 1.22 8.82
CA VAL A 48 -13.32 0.70 7.84
C VAL A 48 -11.95 1.23 8.27
N PRO A 49 -10.99 0.36 8.65
CA PRO A 49 -9.73 0.84 9.19
C PRO A 49 -9.09 1.77 8.16
N TRP A 50 -8.58 2.93 8.59
CA TRP A 50 -8.02 3.94 7.68
C TRP A 50 -6.94 3.35 6.74
N TYR A 51 -6.24 2.32 7.22
CA TYR A 51 -5.24 1.54 6.50
C TYR A 51 -5.83 0.73 5.32
N SER A 52 -7.11 0.35 5.38
CA SER A 52 -7.84 -0.31 4.29
C SER A 52 -8.23 0.65 3.16
N ARG A 53 -8.10 1.97 3.38
CA ARG A 53 -8.29 2.98 2.34
C ARG A 53 -7.03 3.12 1.46
N PHE A 54 -5.90 2.58 1.89
CA PHE A 54 -4.71 2.50 1.05
C PHE A 54 -4.81 1.28 0.12
N PRO A 55 -4.72 1.46 -1.20
CA PRO A 55 -4.70 0.34 -2.12
C PRO A 55 -3.52 -0.56 -1.77
N ARG A 56 -3.74 -1.88 -1.68
CA ARG A 56 -2.71 -2.89 -1.36
C ARG A 56 -1.51 -2.88 -2.31
N TRP A 57 -1.59 -2.16 -3.43
CA TRP A 57 -0.48 -1.95 -4.37
C TRP A 57 0.48 -0.83 -3.92
N ALA A 58 0.04 0.07 -3.04
CA ALA A 58 0.88 1.11 -2.47
C ALA A 58 1.93 0.57 -1.50
N THR A 59 1.66 -0.58 -0.85
CA THR A 59 2.60 -1.19 0.10
C THR A 59 3.77 -1.89 -0.60
N ALA A 60 3.57 -2.44 -1.80
CA ALA A 60 4.65 -3.07 -2.57
C ALA A 60 5.56 -2.03 -3.27
N GLY A 61 4.99 -0.95 -3.80
CA GLY A 61 5.76 0.13 -4.43
C GLY A 61 6.46 1.06 -3.42
N GLY A 62 5.86 1.25 -2.24
CA GLY A 62 6.36 2.16 -1.20
C GLY A 62 7.71 1.76 -0.61
N LEU A 63 7.99 0.46 -0.50
CA LEU A 63 9.28 -0.01 0.02
C LEU A 63 10.43 0.30 -0.95
N VAL A 64 10.22 0.09 -2.25
CA VAL A 64 11.22 0.34 -3.28
C VAL A 64 11.51 1.84 -3.41
N THR A 65 10.48 2.69 -3.38
CA THR A 65 10.66 4.14 -3.45
C THR A 65 11.30 4.71 -2.19
N ALA A 66 10.97 4.18 -1.00
CA ALA A 66 11.64 4.55 0.24
C ALA A 66 13.13 4.16 0.22
N MET A 67 13.45 2.95 -0.23
CA MET A 67 14.84 2.50 -0.34
C MET A 67 15.63 3.32 -1.35
N ALA A 68 15.03 3.63 -2.51
CA ALA A 68 15.64 4.50 -3.50
C ALA A 68 15.89 5.91 -2.95
N LEU A 69 14.95 6.49 -2.20
CA LEU A 69 15.12 7.80 -1.54
C LEU A 69 16.23 7.79 -0.49
N VAL A 70 16.32 6.74 0.32
CA VAL A 70 17.40 6.61 1.32
C VAL A 70 18.76 6.51 0.62
N LEU A 71 18.87 5.73 -0.45
CA LEU A 71 20.10 5.61 -1.23
C LEU A 71 20.48 6.92 -1.91
N THR A 72 19.54 7.64 -2.53
CA THR A 72 19.83 8.92 -3.18
C THR A 72 20.26 9.98 -2.18
N LEU A 73 19.60 10.07 -1.03
CA LEU A 73 20.00 10.98 0.05
C LEU A 73 21.37 10.61 0.63
N SER A 74 21.64 9.32 0.86
CA SER A 74 22.92 8.83 1.36
C SER A 74 24.09 9.11 0.40
N LEU A 75 23.87 8.95 -0.90
CA LEU A 75 24.86 9.27 -1.93
C LEU A 75 25.07 10.78 -2.07
N TRP A 76 24.01 11.57 -1.92
CA TRP A 76 24.09 13.03 -1.92
C TRP A 76 24.93 13.54 -0.74
N THR A 77 24.68 13.05 0.47
CA THR A 77 25.45 13.47 1.66
C THR A 77 26.88 12.93 1.65
N SER A 78 27.11 11.75 1.07
CA SER A 78 28.47 11.19 0.93
C SER A 78 29.35 11.96 -0.06
N LYS A 79 28.75 12.69 -1.01
CA LYS A 79 29.50 13.51 -1.98
C LYS A 79 30.23 14.68 -1.33
N GLU A 80 29.79 15.16 -0.17
CA GLU A 80 30.50 16.21 0.58
C GLU A 80 31.71 15.68 1.36
N HIS A 81 31.83 14.36 1.54
CA HIS A 81 32.92 13.72 2.29
C HIS A 81 33.90 12.92 1.44
N PHE A 82 33.63 12.75 0.14
CA PHE A 82 34.54 12.05 -0.77
C PHE A 82 35.63 12.98 -1.32
N ASN A 83 36.51 13.43 -0.43
CA ASN A 83 37.85 13.81 -0.84
C ASN A 83 38.60 12.48 -1.09
N VAL A 84 38.44 11.91 -2.28
CA VAL A 84 39.12 10.67 -2.70
C VAL A 84 40.61 10.88 -2.46
N PRO A 85 41.28 10.10 -1.58
CA PRO A 85 42.73 10.13 -1.53
C PRO A 85 43.20 9.52 -2.85
N THR A 86 43.66 10.36 -3.78
CA THR A 86 44.15 9.94 -5.10
C THR A 86 45.31 8.93 -5.00
N GLY A 87 45.96 8.80 -3.84
CA GLY A 87 46.99 7.80 -3.57
C GLY A 87 46.49 6.35 -3.47
N GLN A 88 45.21 6.08 -3.20
CA GLN A 88 44.72 4.69 -3.13
C GLN A 88 44.57 4.03 -4.51
N VAL A 89 44.43 4.82 -5.57
CA VAL A 89 44.37 4.30 -6.95
C VAL A 89 45.77 3.93 -7.45
N GLU A 90 46.78 4.73 -7.07
CA GLU A 90 48.20 4.42 -7.32
C GLU A 90 48.65 3.18 -6.53
N ASP A 91 48.20 3.01 -5.28
CA ASP A 91 48.44 1.77 -4.50
C ASP A 91 47.73 0.56 -5.11
N LEU A 92 46.54 0.73 -5.71
CA LEU A 92 45.85 -0.35 -6.41
C LEU A 92 46.59 -0.77 -7.69
N GLU A 93 47.17 0.18 -8.41
CA GLU A 93 48.02 -0.07 -9.59
C GLU A 93 49.34 -0.75 -9.20
N LEU A 94 49.93 -0.36 -8.05
CA LEU A 94 51.07 -1.04 -7.44
C LEU A 94 50.72 -2.49 -7.06
N LEU A 95 49.54 -2.73 -6.46
CA LEU A 95 49.06 -4.07 -6.09
C LEU A 95 48.68 -4.94 -7.29
N THR A 96 48.27 -4.32 -8.40
CA THR A 96 47.89 -4.99 -9.65
C THR A 96 49.06 -5.13 -10.62
N THR A 97 50.27 -4.76 -10.19
CA THR A 97 51.49 -4.97 -10.97
C THR A 97 51.73 -6.46 -11.16
N LYS A 98 51.99 -6.85 -12.42
CA LYS A 98 52.06 -8.24 -12.91
C LYS A 98 52.93 -9.18 -12.05
N GLU A 99 53.99 -8.65 -11.44
CA GLU A 99 54.91 -9.40 -10.57
C GLU A 99 54.25 -9.91 -9.28
N GLN A 100 53.31 -9.16 -8.69
CA GLN A 100 52.60 -9.60 -7.48
C GLN A 100 51.52 -10.63 -7.82
N LEU A 101 50.91 -10.53 -9.00
CA LEU A 101 49.97 -11.54 -9.49
C LEU A 101 50.66 -12.91 -9.72
N GLU A 102 51.95 -12.92 -10.03
CA GLU A 102 52.75 -14.14 -10.20
C GLU A 102 53.08 -14.80 -8.85
N LEU A 103 53.40 -14.01 -7.81
CA LEU A 103 53.59 -14.51 -6.44
C LEU A 103 52.32 -15.18 -5.86
N TYR A 104 51.13 -14.63 -6.15
CA TYR A 104 49.87 -15.25 -5.73
C TYR A 104 49.62 -16.60 -6.40
N LYS A 105 50.05 -16.78 -7.65
CA LYS A 105 49.97 -18.09 -8.34
C LYS A 105 50.86 -19.14 -7.68
N ASP A 106 52.03 -18.75 -7.21
CA ASP A 106 52.93 -19.67 -6.51
C ASP A 106 52.32 -20.14 -5.18
N LEU A 107 51.66 -19.24 -4.43
CA LEU A 107 50.93 -19.59 -3.21
C LEU A 107 49.77 -20.56 -3.47
N ASP A 108 48.99 -20.35 -4.53
CA ASP A 108 47.93 -21.27 -4.93
C ASP A 108 48.49 -22.65 -5.34
N PHE A 109 49.66 -22.70 -5.98
CA PHE A 109 50.37 -23.94 -6.29
C PHE A 109 50.77 -24.71 -5.04
N TYR A 110 51.33 -24.04 -4.02
CA TYR A 110 51.66 -24.69 -2.74
C TYR A 110 50.42 -25.20 -2.01
N ARG A 111 49.33 -24.44 -2.02
CA ARG A 111 48.04 -24.84 -1.44
C ARG A 111 47.44 -26.06 -2.15
N TRP A 112 47.59 -26.13 -3.47
CA TRP A 112 47.19 -27.30 -4.25
C TRP A 112 48.05 -28.53 -3.95
N LEU A 113 49.36 -28.35 -3.76
CA LEU A 113 50.27 -29.42 -3.33
C LEU A 113 49.90 -29.96 -1.95
N GLU A 114 49.64 -29.09 -0.98
CA GLU A 114 49.21 -29.50 0.37
C GLU A 114 47.90 -30.30 0.34
N THR A 115 46.94 -29.88 -0.51
CA THR A 115 45.67 -30.60 -0.69
C THR A 115 45.87 -31.99 -1.31
N SER A 116 46.82 -32.12 -2.24
CA SER A 116 47.10 -33.40 -2.92
C SER A 116 47.93 -34.35 -2.05
N ASP A 117 48.81 -33.85 -1.17
CA ASP A 117 49.60 -34.67 -0.24
C ASP A 117 48.74 -35.23 0.91
N HIS A 118 47.66 -34.54 1.30
CA HIS A 118 46.70 -35.01 2.32
C HIS A 118 45.65 -36.01 1.80
N THR A 119 45.70 -36.41 0.53
CA THR A 119 44.77 -37.40 -0.06
C THR A 119 45.43 -38.75 -0.38
N GLY A 120 46.61 -39.03 0.18
CA GLY A 120 47.29 -40.34 0.18
C GLY A 120 47.10 -41.12 1.48
#